data_AF-A0A932L288-F1
#
_entry.id   AF-A0A932L288-F1
#
_cell.length_a   1.000
_cell.length_b   1.000
_cell.length_c   1.000
_cell.angle_alpha   90.00
_cell.angle_beta   90.00
_cell.angle_gamma   90.00
#
_symmetry.space_group_name_H-M   'P 1'
#
loop_
_entity.id
_entity.type
_entity.pdbx_description
1 polymer ?
#
loop_
_entity_poly.entity_id
_entity_poly.type
_entity_poly.pdbx_seq_one_letter_code
_entity_poly.pdbx_strand_id
1 'polypeptide(L)'
;LIRLLAGWPRLVESAAEAHEPHRVAFYLYDLAAAFHGLWNKGKDETRLRFLIEGDRELSLARLGLLRAVVLVISSGLGIFGVEPLEEMR
;
A
#
# COMPACT_ATOMS: atom_id res chain seq x y z
N LEU A 1 -7.54 -0.12 3.39
CA LEU A 1 -6.49 0.46 2.53
C LEU A 1 -6.58 1.97 2.39
N ILE A 2 -7.64 2.54 1.80
CA ILE A 2 -7.75 4.01 1.57
C ILE A 2 -7.48 4.83 2.85
N ARG A 3 -8.11 4.47 3.97
CA ARG A 3 -7.90 5.13 5.27
C ARG A 3 -6.44 5.09 5.73
N LEU A 4 -5.76 3.95 5.53
CA LEU A 4 -4.34 3.84 5.84
C LEU A 4 -3.58 4.79 4.93
N LEU A 5 -3.66 4.62 3.61
CA LEU A 5 -2.96 5.46 2.61
C LEU A 5 -3.11 6.97 2.86
N ALA A 6 -4.30 7.44 3.21
CA ALA A 6 -4.56 8.85 3.51
C ALA A 6 -3.83 9.38 4.77
N GLY A 7 -3.38 8.48 5.65
CA GLY A 7 -2.59 8.78 6.84
C GLY A 7 -1.09 8.92 6.57
N TRP A 8 -0.59 8.50 5.40
CA TRP A 8 0.85 8.47 5.10
C TRP A 8 1.57 9.81 5.32
N PRO A 9 1.10 10.96 4.78
CA PRO A 9 1.83 12.22 4.93
C PRO A 9 2.02 12.63 6.39
N ARG A 10 0.93 12.56 7.18
CA ARG A 10 0.96 12.90 8.61
C ARG A 10 1.85 11.95 9.42
N LEU A 11 1.88 10.67 9.05
CA LEU A 11 2.76 9.70 9.69
C LEU A 11 4.24 10.08 9.45
N VAL A 12 4.61 10.38 8.20
CA VAL A 12 5.98 10.79 7.86
C VAL A 12 6.39 12.06 8.59
N GLU A 13 5.53 13.09 8.61
CA GLU A 13 5.77 14.34 9.34
C GLU A 13 6.03 14.08 10.83
N SER A 14 5.12 13.35 11.50
CA SER A 14 5.26 13.07 12.93
C SER A 14 6.47 12.20 13.27
N ALA A 15 6.86 11.28 12.38
CA ALA A 15 8.06 10.45 12.57
C ALA A 15 9.34 11.28 12.43
N ALA A 16 9.34 12.25 11.51
CA ALA A 16 10.46 13.17 11.32
C ALA A 16 10.60 14.13 12.52
N GLU A 17 9.51 14.76 12.96
CA GLU A 17 9.48 15.67 14.12
C GLU A 17 9.95 14.98 15.41
N ALA A 18 9.54 13.73 15.62
CA ALA A 18 9.92 12.96 16.80
C ALA A 18 11.31 12.31 16.68
N HIS A 19 11.96 12.37 15.52
CA HIS A 19 13.19 11.62 15.22
C HIS A 19 13.04 10.09 15.41
N GLU A 20 11.87 9.55 15.03
CA GLU A 20 11.49 8.15 15.25
C GLU A 20 11.25 7.41 13.92
N PRO A 21 12.31 7.09 13.14
CA PRO A 21 12.18 6.49 11.80
C PRO A 21 11.52 5.10 11.80
N HIS A 22 11.56 4.40 12.94
CA HIS A 22 10.91 3.10 13.10
C HIS A 22 9.38 3.17 12.91
N ARG A 23 8.75 4.32 13.17
CA ARG A 23 7.31 4.51 12.92
C ARG A 23 6.95 4.35 11.45
N VAL A 24 7.84 4.78 10.55
CA VAL A 24 7.68 4.56 9.11
C VAL A 24 7.70 3.06 8.80
N ALA A 25 8.63 2.31 9.40
CA ALA A 25 8.77 0.88 9.14
C ALA A 25 7.52 0.10 9.60
N PHE A 26 7.01 0.41 10.80
CA PHE A 26 5.78 -0.19 11.30
C PHE A 26 4.57 0.16 10.44
N TYR A 27 4.46 1.41 10.00
CA TYR A 27 3.37 1.82 9.12
C TYR A 27 3.41 1.09 7.76
N LEU A 28 4.59 0.94 7.15
CA LEU A 28 4.73 0.19 5.90
C LEU A 28 4.39 -1.29 6.09
N TYR A 29 4.80 -1.88 7.22
CA TYR A 29 4.44 -3.25 7.58
C TYR A 29 2.92 -3.43 7.67
N ASP A 30 2.24 -2.54 8.38
CA ASP A 30 0.77 -2.58 8.52
C ASP A 30 0.05 -2.37 7.18
N LEU A 31 0.57 -1.47 6.33
CA LEU A 31 0.02 -1.26 4.99
C LEU A 31 0.19 -2.52 4.12
N ALA A 32 1.37 -3.15 4.15
CA ALA A 32 1.63 -4.38 3.40
C ALA A 32 0.74 -5.53 3.90
N ALA A 33 0.60 -5.69 5.22
CA ALA A 33 -0.29 -6.69 5.81
C ALA A 33 -1.76 -6.47 5.43
N ALA A 34 -2.24 -5.21 5.48
CA ALA A 34 -3.60 -4.87 5.07
C ALA A 34 -3.85 -5.12 3.58
N PHE A 35 -2.85 -4.86 2.73
CA PHE A 35 -2.92 -5.14 1.30
C PHE A 35 -2.95 -6.65 1.05
N HIS A 36 -2.05 -7.42 1.67
CA HIS A 36 -1.99 -8.87 1.57
C HIS A 36 -3.31 -9.52 2.00
N GLY A 37 -3.90 -9.03 3.10
CA GLY A 37 -5.21 -9.48 3.57
C GLY A 37 -6.33 -9.24 2.54
N LEU A 38 -6.36 -8.07 1.90
CA LEU A 38 -7.35 -7.78 0.85
C LEU A 38 -7.11 -8.66 -0.39
N TRP A 39 -5.87 -8.82 -0.81
CA TRP A 39 -5.50 -9.66 -1.95
C TRP A 39 -5.98 -11.11 -1.76
N ASN A 40 -5.71 -11.70 -0.60
CA ASN A 40 -6.11 -13.07 -0.30
C ASN A 40 -7.62 -13.27 -0.27
N LYS A 41 -8.39 -12.31 0.26
CA LYS A 41 -9.86 -12.40 0.26
C LYS A 41 -10.48 -12.50 -1.14
N GLY A 42 -9.78 -12.02 -2.17
CA GLY A 42 -10.20 -12.19 -3.57
C GLY A 42 -10.21 -13.65 -4.07
N LYS A 43 -9.57 -14.58 -3.33
CA LYS A 43 -9.65 -16.02 -3.61
C LYS A 43 -11.03 -16.58 -3.23
N ASP A 44 -11.52 -16.21 -2.06
CA ASP A 44 -12.80 -16.70 -1.51
C ASP A 44 -14.00 -15.89 -2.05
N GLU A 45 -13.83 -14.58 -2.22
CA GLU A 45 -14.86 -13.67 -2.71
C GLU A 45 -14.41 -12.98 -4.00
N THR A 46 -14.80 -13.51 -5.16
CA THR A 46 -14.38 -13.01 -6.48
C THR A 46 -14.69 -11.53 -6.70
N ARG A 47 -15.78 -11.02 -6.12
CA ARG A 47 -16.15 -9.59 -6.14
C ARG A 47 -15.11 -8.67 -5.50
N LEU A 48 -14.18 -9.19 -4.70
CA LEU A 48 -13.12 -8.43 -4.04
C LEU A 48 -11.80 -8.44 -4.83
N ARG A 49 -11.71 -9.17 -5.95
CA ARG A 49 -10.52 -9.18 -6.82
C ARG A 49 -10.25 -7.81 -7.43
N PHE A 50 -9.00 -7.49 -7.72
CA PHE A 50 -8.69 -6.19 -8.33
C PHE A 50 -9.16 -6.06 -9.78
N LEU A 51 -9.17 -7.17 -10.52
CA LEU A 51 -9.72 -7.26 -11.87
C LEU A 51 -11.10 -7.91 -11.81
N ILE A 52 -12.10 -7.24 -12.39
CA ILE A 52 -13.49 -7.69 -12.45
C ILE A 52 -13.87 -7.89 -13.91
N GLU A 53 -14.21 -9.12 -14.25
CA GLU A 53 -14.67 -9.48 -15.58
C GLU A 53 -15.99 -8.75 -15.88
N GLY A 54 -16.07 -8.13 -17.06
CA GLY A 54 -17.24 -7.34 -17.46
C GLY A 54 -17.34 -5.95 -16.82
N ASP A 55 -16.44 -5.56 -15.90
CA ASP A 55 -16.45 -4.23 -15.25
C ASP A 55 -15.06 -3.57 -15.30
N ARG A 56 -14.82 -2.87 -16.41
CA ARG A 56 -13.57 -2.14 -16.68
C ARG A 56 -13.37 -0.95 -15.74
N GLU A 57 -14.43 -0.19 -15.47
CA GLU A 57 -14.39 1.00 -14.62
C GLU A 57 -14.00 0.64 -13.19
N LEU A 58 -14.63 -0.38 -12.62
CA LEU A 58 -14.28 -0.87 -11.29
C LEU A 58 -12.85 -1.42 -11.23
N SER A 59 -12.41 -2.12 -12.28
CA SER A 59 -11.04 -2.63 -12.37
C SER A 59 -10.02 -1.49 -12.37
N LEU A 60 -10.26 -0.42 -13.14
CA LEU A 60 -9.40 0.77 -13.18
C LEU A 60 -9.34 1.48 -11.83
N ALA A 61 -10.48 1.66 -11.17
CA ALA A 61 -10.53 2.26 -9.83
C ALA A 61 -9.71 1.44 -8.82
N ARG A 62 -9.79 0.11 -8.87
CA ARG A 62 -9.02 -0.82 -8.02
C ARG A 62 -7.54 -0.82 -8.35
N LEU A 63 -7.15 -0.73 -9.63
CA LEU A 63 -5.77 -0.55 -10.05
C LEU A 63 -5.19 0.79 -9.56
N GLY A 64 -6.00 1.87 -9.55
CA GLY A 64 -5.61 3.14 -8.95
C GLY A 64 -5.29 3.02 -7.46
N LEU A 65 -6.10 2.25 -6.72
CA LEU A 65 -5.81 1.91 -5.31
C LEU A 65 -4.48 1.14 -5.18
N LEU A 66 -4.23 0.15 -6.04
CA LEU A 66 -2.96 -0.58 -6.03
C LEU A 66 -1.77 0.33 -6.31
N ARG A 67 -1.91 1.26 -7.26
CA ARG A 67 -0.86 2.23 -7.57
C ARG A 67 -0.55 3.14 -6.37
N ALA A 68 -1.56 3.53 -5.60
CA ALA A 68 -1.35 4.28 -4.37
C ALA A 68 -0.60 3.47 -3.29
N VAL A 69 -0.89 2.17 -3.17
CA VAL A 69 -0.12 1.26 -2.28
C VAL A 69 1.35 1.19 -2.70
N VAL A 70 1.62 0.99 -4.00
CA VAL A 70 2.98 0.99 -4.55
C VAL A 70 3.69 2.30 -4.24
N LEU A 71 3.05 3.44 -4.50
CA LEU A 71 3.65 4.76 -4.27
C LEU A 71 4.05 4.96 -2.80
N VAL A 72 3.19 4.58 -1.85
CA VAL A 72 3.49 4.71 -0.43
C VAL A 72 4.62 3.77 -0.02
N ILE A 73 4.57 2.49 -0.38
CA ILE A 73 5.63 1.52 -0.04
C ILE A 73 6.97 1.95 -0.63
N SER A 74 7.02 2.30 -1.92
CA SER A 74 8.24 2.75 -2.58
C SER A 74 8.80 4.02 -1.93
N SER A 75 7.94 4.99 -1.60
CA SER A 75 8.38 6.22 -0.93
C SER A 75 8.96 5.95 0.46
N GLY A 76 8.37 5.04 1.24
CA GLY A 76 8.86 4.69 2.56
C GLY A 76 10.15 3.87 2.53
N LEU A 77 10.30 2.96 1.56
CA LEU A 77 11.58 2.27 1.34
C LEU A 77 12.70 3.24 0.95
N GLY A 78 12.38 4.24 0.12
CA GLY A 78 13.30 5.32 -0.24
C GLY A 78 13.82 6.12 0.96
N ILE A 79 12.97 6.34 1.98
CA ILE A 79 13.40 6.97 3.25
C ILE A 79 14.49 6.16 3.96
N PHE A 80 14.45 4.83 3.83
CA PHE A 80 15.47 3.94 4.40
C PHE A 80 16.69 3.72 3.50
N GLY A 81 16.77 4.41 2.36
CA GLY A 81 17.82 4.18 1.37
C GLY A 81 17.71 2.80 0.69
N VAL A 82 16.53 2.16 0.74
CA VAL A 82 16.27 0.88 0.10
C VAL A 82 15.63 1.13 -1.26
N GLU A 83 16.26 0.64 -2.32
CA GLU A 83 15.69 0.68 -3.66
C GLU A 83 14.54 -0.33 -3.79
N PRO A 84 13.31 0.11 -4.09
CA PRO A 84 12.18 -0.80 -4.29
C PRO A 84 12.37 -1.61 -5.59
N LEU A 85 12.27 -2.94 -5.50
CA LEU A 85 12.27 -3.79 -6.69
C LEU A 85 10.91 -3.80 -7.39
N GLU A 86 10.92 -3.82 -8.71
CA GLU A 86 9.69 -3.98 -9.51
C GLU A 86 9.15 -5.42 -9.49
N GLU A 87 10.04 -6.41 -9.33
CA GLU A 87 9.73 -7.84 -9.32
C GLU A 87 10.65 -8.57 -8.32
N MET A 88 10.10 -9.50 -7.54
CA MET A 88 10.88 -10.42 -6.70
C MET A 88 11.16 -11.70 -7.49
N ARG A 89 12.45 -12.02 -7.72
CA ARG A 89 12.91 -13.22 -8.43
C ARG A 89 13.52 -14.24 -7.49
#